data_AF-A0A935FTE3-F1
#
_entry.id   AF-A0A935FTE3-F1
#
_cell.length_a   1.000
_cell.length_b   1.000
_cell.length_c   1.000
_cell.angle_alpha   90.00
_cell.angle_beta   90.00
_cell.angle_gamma   90.00
#
_symmetry.space_group_name_H-M   'P 1'
#
loop_
_entity.id
_entity.type
_entity.pdbx_description
1 polymer ?
#
loop_
_entity_poly.entity_id
_entity_poly.type
_entity_poly.pdbx_seq_one_letter_code
_entity_poly.pdbx_strand_id
1 'polypeptide(L)'
;MWTTNSNSNGTATDDVTVVKCNSKDYDLRDTSGIALVERLKAIARENAIGKFDIYDATGKALTSADVENGDFTSPLSIQRFNVAA
;
A
#
# COMPACT_ATOMS: atom_id res chain seq x y z
N MET A 1 -38.76 19.80 -12.70
CA MET A 1 -38.59 19.05 -11.43
C MET A 1 -37.30 18.27 -11.55
N TRP A 2 -36.25 18.67 -10.83
CA TRP A 2 -34.95 18.00 -10.84
C TRP A 2 -34.92 17.04 -9.67
N THR A 3 -35.04 15.75 -9.93
CA THR A 3 -34.89 14.72 -8.91
C THR A 3 -33.40 14.35 -8.85
N THR A 4 -32.66 15.01 -7.94
CA THR A 4 -31.32 14.56 -7.55
C THR A 4 -31.50 13.30 -6.72
N ASN A 5 -31.39 12.14 -7.38
CA ASN A 5 -31.21 10.87 -6.69
C ASN A 5 -29.78 10.84 -6.13
N SER A 6 -29.59 11.54 -5.01
CA SER A 6 -28.40 11.41 -4.17
C SER A 6 -28.50 10.09 -3.42
N ASN A 7 -28.35 8.98 -4.16
CA ASN A 7 -28.29 7.67 -3.55
C ASN A 7 -26.84 7.37 -3.14
N SER A 8 -26.62 7.50 -1.84
CA SER A 8 -25.77 6.63 -1.03
C SER A 8 -24.33 6.43 -1.48
N ASN A 9 -23.44 7.13 -0.77
CA ASN A 9 -22.39 6.48 0.02
C ASN A 9 -21.37 5.62 -0.75
N GLY A 10 -20.91 6.11 -1.90
CA GLY A 10 -19.56 5.83 -2.35
C GLY A 10 -18.68 6.96 -1.84
N THR A 11 -18.23 6.90 -0.59
CA THR A 11 -16.92 7.50 -0.30
C THR A 11 -16.06 6.91 -1.40
N ALA A 12 -15.58 7.72 -2.33
CA ALA A 12 -14.29 7.40 -2.90
C ALA A 12 -13.44 7.25 -1.65
N THR A 13 -13.19 6.01 -1.24
CA THR A 13 -11.94 5.68 -0.60
C THR A 13 -10.96 6.17 -1.63
N ASP A 14 -10.62 7.46 -1.53
CA ASP A 14 -9.31 8.01 -1.80
C ASP A 14 -8.41 6.83 -1.43
N ASP A 15 -7.91 6.13 -2.45
CA ASP A 15 -7.28 4.82 -2.28
C ASP A 15 -5.94 5.12 -1.62
N VAL A 16 -6.01 5.45 -0.33
CA VAL A 16 -4.92 5.98 0.43
C VAL A 16 -4.04 4.80 0.70
N THR A 17 -3.17 4.53 -0.26
CA THR A 17 -2.07 3.60 -0.11
C THR A 17 -1.04 4.29 0.77
N VAL A 18 -1.34 4.41 2.06
CA VAL A 18 -0.34 4.76 3.06
C VAL A 18 0.56 3.54 3.20
N VAL A 19 1.85 3.73 2.99
CA VAL A 19 2.86 2.71 3.24
C VAL A 19 3.57 3.05 4.53
N LYS A 20 3.46 2.15 5.51
CA LYS A 20 4.22 2.25 6.76
C LYS A 20 5.56 1.57 6.60
N CYS A 21 6.66 2.27 6.84
CA CYS A 21 8.00 1.70 6.86
C CYS A 21 8.75 2.22 8.09
N ASN A 22 9.10 1.32 9.02
CA ASN A 22 9.62 1.67 10.34
C ASN A 22 8.66 2.61 11.10
N SER A 23 9.11 3.82 11.46
CA SER A 23 8.33 4.86 12.13
C SER A 23 7.84 5.95 11.18
N LYS A 24 7.89 5.72 9.86
CA LYS A 24 7.50 6.69 8.84
C LYS A 24 6.33 6.17 8.02
N ASP A 25 5.41 7.07 7.74
CA ASP A 25 4.28 6.86 6.85
C ASP A 25 4.56 7.57 5.52
N TYR A 26 4.38 6.87 4.41
CA TYR A 26 4.57 7.36 3.06
C TYR A 26 3.22 7.40 2.34
N ASP A 27 2.84 8.57 1.85
CA ASP A 27 1.58 8.76 1.12
C ASP A 27 1.80 8.46 -0.37
N LEU A 28 1.17 7.38 -0.87
CA LEU A 28 1.25 6.94 -2.26
C LEU A 28 -0.13 6.93 -2.95
N ARG A 29 -1.07 7.78 -2.56
CA ARG A 29 -2.43 7.87 -3.15
C ARG A 29 -2.46 7.91 -4.69
N ASP A 30 -1.47 8.55 -5.31
CA ASP A 30 -1.41 8.72 -6.76
C ASP A 30 -0.64 7.60 -7.48
N THR A 31 -0.21 6.55 -6.76
CA THR A 31 0.66 5.51 -7.30
C THR A 31 0.00 4.13 -7.20
N SER A 32 -0.18 3.47 -8.35
CA SER A 32 -0.78 2.14 -8.44
C SER A 32 0.02 1.22 -9.38
N GLY A 33 -0.29 -0.08 -9.35
CA GLY A 33 0.32 -1.07 -10.24
C GLY A 33 1.82 -1.22 -10.06
N ILE A 34 2.55 -1.31 -11.18
CA ILE A 34 4.01 -1.46 -11.19
C ILE A 34 4.71 -0.27 -10.52
N ALA A 35 4.19 0.95 -10.72
CA ALA A 35 4.77 2.16 -10.13
C ALA A 35 4.72 2.11 -8.60
N LEU A 36 3.67 1.50 -8.02
CA LEU A 36 3.54 1.33 -6.58
C LEU A 36 4.62 0.37 -6.05
N VAL A 37 4.84 -0.74 -6.74
CA VAL A 37 5.92 -1.69 -6.39
C VAL A 37 7.30 -1.04 -6.47
N GLU A 38 7.56 -0.24 -7.50
CA GLU A 38 8.82 0.50 -7.61
C GLU A 38 9.00 1.49 -6.47
N ARG A 39 7.92 2.17 -6.08
CA ARG A 39 7.93 3.12 -4.97
C ARG A 39 8.14 2.44 -3.62
N LEU A 40 7.53 1.28 -3.39
CA LEU A 40 7.77 0.44 -2.21
C LEU A 40 9.25 0.01 -2.12
N LYS A 41 9.84 -0.41 -3.24
CA LYS A 41 11.28 -0.73 -3.32
C LYS A 41 12.14 0.49 -3.03
N ALA A 42 11.78 1.67 -3.52
CA ALA A 42 12.50 2.91 -3.25
C ALA A 42 12.46 3.25 -1.74
N ILE A 43 11.28 3.20 -1.12
CA ILE A 43 11.11 3.43 0.32
C ILE A 43 11.96 2.46 1.16
N ALA A 44 11.96 1.17 0.80
CA ALA A 44 12.78 0.18 1.47
C ALA A 44 14.28 0.52 1.37
N ARG A 45 14.75 0.93 0.17
CA ARG A 45 16.15 1.36 -0.05
C ARG A 45 16.52 2.61 0.74
N GLU A 46 15.65 3.61 0.78
CA GLU A 46 15.82 4.83 1.59
C GLU A 46 15.97 4.52 3.09
N ASN A 47 15.32 3.46 3.55
CA ASN A 47 15.40 2.97 4.92
C ASN A 47 16.51 1.91 5.13
N ALA A 48 17.44 1.77 4.17
CA ALA A 48 18.55 0.82 4.18
C ALA A 48 18.08 -0.63 4.44
N ILE A 49 16.95 -1.02 3.85
CA ILE A 49 16.38 -2.36 3.97
C ILE A 49 16.78 -3.18 2.75
N GLY A 50 17.67 -4.15 2.93
CA GLY A 50 18.16 -5.01 1.84
C GLY A 50 17.15 -6.08 1.39
N LYS A 51 16.35 -6.60 2.34
CA LYS A 51 15.27 -7.57 2.09
C LYS A 51 14.07 -7.18 2.94
N PHE A 52 12.90 -7.19 2.35
CA PHE A 52 11.66 -6.80 3.01
C PHE A 52 10.49 -7.62 2.49
N ASP A 53 9.48 -7.75 3.34
CA ASP A 53 8.15 -8.22 2.98
C ASP A 53 7.17 -7.05 3.02
N ILE A 54 6.13 -7.13 2.21
CA ILE A 54 5.03 -6.17 2.20
C ILE A 54 3.83 -6.87 2.83
N TYR A 55 3.20 -6.22 3.80
CA TYR A 55 1.99 -6.70 4.43
C TYR A 55 0.85 -5.72 4.19
N ASP A 56 -0.35 -6.23 4.00
CA ASP A 56 -1.56 -5.41 3.97
C ASP A 56 -2.07 -5.07 5.39
N ALA A 57 -3.15 -4.31 5.48
CA ALA A 57 -3.77 -3.94 6.75
C ALA A 57 -4.28 -5.15 7.57
N THR A 58 -4.53 -6.29 6.92
CA THR A 58 -4.97 -7.53 7.57
C THR A 58 -3.80 -8.37 8.10
N GLY A 59 -2.56 -7.96 7.80
CA GLY A 59 -1.36 -8.73 8.14
C GLY A 59 -1.07 -9.85 7.16
N LYS A 60 -1.71 -9.87 5.97
CA LYS A 60 -1.39 -10.81 4.89
C LYS A 60 -0.11 -10.36 4.21
N ALA A 61 0.86 -11.26 4.09
CA ALA A 61 2.04 -11.04 3.27
C ALA A 61 1.63 -11.00 1.79
N LEU A 62 2.01 -9.92 1.10
CA LEU A 62 1.71 -9.67 -0.30
C LEU A 62 2.92 -9.95 -1.18
N THR A 63 2.66 -10.53 -2.34
CA THR A 63 3.64 -10.61 -3.42
C THR A 63 3.65 -9.31 -4.24
N SER A 64 4.68 -9.12 -5.07
CA SER A 64 4.70 -7.99 -6.02
C SER A 64 3.49 -8.01 -6.96
N ALA A 65 3.04 -9.21 -7.36
CA ALA A 65 1.87 -9.36 -8.22
C ALA A 65 0.57 -8.94 -7.54
N ASP A 66 0.39 -9.23 -6.24
CA ASP A 66 -0.81 -8.80 -5.50
C ASP A 66 -0.88 -7.27 -5.42
N VAL A 67 0.26 -6.62 -5.17
CA VAL A 67 0.36 -5.15 -5.15
C VAL A 67 0.15 -4.55 -6.55
N GLU A 68 0.72 -5.18 -7.59
CA GLU A 68 0.54 -4.74 -8.98
C GLU A 68 -0.92 -4.86 -9.45
N ASN A 69 -1.62 -5.90 -9.01
CA ASN A 69 -3.03 -6.11 -9.35
C ASN A 69 -3.99 -5.29 -8.49
N GLY A 70 -3.49 -4.61 -7.45
CA GLY A 70 -4.35 -3.90 -6.50
C GLY A 70 -5.13 -4.83 -5.56
N ASP A 71 -4.73 -6.10 -5.43
CA ASP A 71 -5.38 -7.09 -4.56
C ASP A 71 -4.82 -7.02 -3.13
N PHE A 72 -5.01 -5.86 -2.49
CA PHE A 72 -4.57 -5.61 -1.14
C PHE A 72 -5.50 -4.67 -0.37
N THR A 73 -5.40 -4.72 0.95
CA THR A 73 -6.10 -3.78 1.83
C THR A 73 -5.15 -2.73 2.37
N SER A 74 -5.42 -1.46 2.08
CA SER A 74 -4.66 -0.33 2.65
C SER A 74 -4.92 -0.16 4.15
N PRO A 75 -3.94 0.33 4.94
CA PRO A 75 -2.58 0.70 4.55
C PRO A 75 -1.64 -0.51 4.34
N LEU A 76 -0.65 -0.34 3.46
CA LEU A 76 0.45 -1.28 3.29
C LEU A 76 1.53 -1.05 4.35
N SER A 77 2.31 -2.07 4.65
CA SER A 77 3.45 -1.97 5.55
C SER A 77 4.65 -2.73 5.02
N ILE A 78 5.81 -2.08 5.03
CA ILE A 78 7.10 -2.66 4.68
C ILE A 78 7.76 -3.10 5.98
N GLN A 79 8.01 -4.40 6.12
CA GLN A 79 8.75 -4.96 7.24
C GLN A 79 10.09 -5.51 6.76
N ARG A 80 11.15 -5.27 7.53
CA ARG A 80 12.46 -5.88 7.27
C ARG A 80 12.32 -7.39 7.36
N PHE A 81 12.85 -8.09 6.37
CA PHE A 81 12.92 -9.54 6.40
C PHE A 81 13.91 -9.95 7.50
N ASN A 82 13.39 -10.31 8.67
CA ASN A 82 14.20 -10.92 9.72
C ASN A 82 14.32 -12.42 9.41
N VAL A 83 15.42 -12.82 8.77
CA VAL A 83 15.86 -14.22 8.91
C VAL A 83 16.18 -14.37 10.41
N ALA A 84 15.38 -15.14 11.14
CA ALA A 84 15.81 -15.63 12.45
C ALA A 84 17.13 -16.38 12.23
N ALA A 85 18.22 -15.81 12.75
CA ALA A 85 19.58 -16.32 12.62
C ALA A 85 19.73 -17.71 13.24
#